data_AF-L0J8D9-F1
#
_entry.id   AF-L0J8D9-F1
#
_cell.length_a   1.000
_cell.length_b   1.000
_cell.length_c   1.000
_cell.angle_alpha   90.00
_cell.angle_beta   90.00
_cell.angle_gamma   90.00
#
_symmetry.space_group_name_H-M   'P 1'
#
loop_
_entity.id
_entity.type
_entity.pdbx_description
1 polymer ?
#
loop_
_entity_poly.entity_id
_entity_poly.type
_entity_poly.pdbx_seq_one_letter_code
_entity_poly.pdbx_strand_id
1 'polypeptide(L)'
;MPTGNFWPFSAKTAWFTSLLLVPLLFGLAALLRWVGILFDDRISPLVALIVIALGVIPVLALILERVTSVKAAGVEVSFAAVQNAVQTAGVAARIKISGNLGTPPGSPIMDSSGGSILQAVKAGTASQVVVVDLGDGQQWWQSRLLLLASGMSRHRPGSAIVFTALLGEQPDRFVGWAPSAAVVKCLLASDEALRRAYLSALRDTNLAGLGTPADWDHPERGLESPVAVAAGKNLPTPFTFDDFIGERMLFGRLLELEGGHLGGGVEVTASSVKTDLFPSVLHTDSLAEEVSQADQLRTLLRAEDDYLAVTDRGRYVNLLSHRAVVSAVLRSLAAAEVTG
;
A
#
# COMPACT_ATOMS: atom_id res chain seq x y z
N MET A 1 7.59 -17.96 -33.93
CA MET A 1 6.92 -17.07 -32.95
C MET A 1 6.74 -15.70 -33.62
N PRO A 2 5.52 -15.13 -33.67
CA PRO A 2 5.31 -13.83 -34.27
C PRO A 2 5.91 -12.75 -33.35
N THR A 3 6.88 -12.00 -33.85
CA THR A 3 7.36 -10.77 -33.20
C THR A 3 6.20 -9.78 -33.22
N GLY A 4 5.60 -9.52 -32.06
CA GLY A 4 4.47 -8.60 -31.88
C GLY A 4 4.89 -7.14 -32.07
N ASN A 5 5.33 -6.80 -33.28
CA ASN A 5 5.61 -5.43 -33.68
C ASN A 5 4.27 -4.78 -34.01
N PHE A 6 3.93 -3.70 -33.31
CA PHE A 6 2.72 -2.93 -33.57
C PHE A 6 2.80 -2.20 -34.92
N TRP A 7 4.02 -2.01 -35.44
CA TRP A 7 4.27 -1.36 -36.72
C TRP A 7 5.36 -2.12 -37.49
N PRO A 8 5.04 -2.79 -38.62
CA PRO A 8 6.01 -3.61 -39.34
C PRO A 8 7.02 -2.79 -40.18
N PHE A 9 6.92 -1.46 -40.21
CA PHE A 9 7.72 -0.61 -41.10
C PHE A 9 8.77 0.23 -40.34
N SER A 10 9.76 0.75 -41.06
CA SER A 10 10.85 1.53 -40.45
C SER A 10 10.39 2.89 -39.89
N ALA A 11 11.18 3.46 -38.98
CA ALA A 11 10.89 4.78 -38.40
C ALA A 11 10.78 5.91 -39.45
N LYS A 12 11.60 5.85 -40.50
CA LYS A 12 11.51 6.78 -41.63
C LYS A 12 10.16 6.63 -42.34
N THR A 13 9.73 5.39 -42.54
CA THR A 13 8.46 5.08 -43.20
C THR A 13 7.28 5.64 -42.42
N ALA A 14 7.29 5.56 -41.08
CA ALA A 14 6.21 6.11 -40.26
C ALA A 14 6.10 7.64 -40.32
N TRP A 15 7.23 8.35 -40.27
CA TRP A 15 7.28 9.81 -40.45
C TRP A 15 6.76 10.20 -41.83
N PHE A 16 7.23 9.53 -42.87
CA PHE A 16 6.73 9.75 -44.23
C PHE A 16 5.24 9.43 -44.35
N THR A 17 4.76 8.32 -43.77
CA THR A 17 3.33 8.01 -43.80
C THR A 17 2.53 9.05 -43.05
N SER A 18 2.93 9.50 -41.86
CA SER A 18 2.17 10.52 -41.12
C SER A 18 2.18 11.87 -41.86
N LEU A 19 3.34 12.29 -42.38
CA LEU A 19 3.47 13.49 -43.21
C LEU A 19 2.62 13.43 -44.48
N LEU A 20 2.44 12.24 -45.07
CA LEU A 20 1.61 12.04 -46.26
C LEU A 20 0.12 11.88 -45.92
N LEU A 21 -0.20 11.22 -44.80
CA LEU A 21 -1.56 10.86 -44.39
C LEU A 21 -2.35 12.08 -43.95
N VAL A 22 -1.72 13.04 -43.26
CA VAL A 22 -2.37 14.29 -42.85
C VAL A 22 -2.90 15.09 -44.06
N PRO A 23 -2.08 15.48 -45.06
CA PRO A 23 -2.58 16.19 -46.24
C PRO A 23 -3.52 15.33 -47.09
N LEU A 24 -3.32 14.01 -47.15
CA LEU A 24 -4.24 13.10 -47.84
C LEU A 24 -5.63 13.11 -47.18
N LEU A 25 -5.72 13.04 -45.85
CA LEU A 25 -6.98 13.09 -45.12
C LEU A 25 -7.66 14.46 -45.22
N PHE A 26 -6.88 15.55 -45.19
CA PHE A 26 -7.40 16.90 -45.47
C PHE A 26 -7.94 17.01 -46.90
N GLY A 27 -7.22 16.47 -47.89
CA GLY A 27 -7.66 16.41 -49.28
C GLY A 27 -8.93 15.58 -49.46
N LEU A 28 -9.03 14.43 -48.79
CA LEU A 28 -10.22 13.60 -48.78
C LEU A 28 -11.41 14.33 -48.14
N ALA A 29 -11.21 15.01 -47.02
CA ALA A 29 -12.25 15.81 -46.37
C ALA A 29 -12.74 16.96 -47.28
N ALA A 30 -11.81 17.64 -47.96
CA ALA A 30 -12.14 18.67 -48.94
C ALA A 30 -12.88 18.11 -50.17
N LEU A 31 -12.51 16.92 -50.64
CA LEU A 31 -13.19 16.22 -51.74
C LEU A 31 -14.60 15.79 -51.34
N LEU A 32 -14.78 15.19 -50.16
CA LEU A 32 -16.09 14.80 -49.62
C LEU A 32 -17.00 16.01 -49.43
N ARG A 33 -16.44 17.16 -49.06
CA ARG A 33 -17.15 18.44 -49.05
C ARG A 33 -17.55 18.88 -50.45
N TRP A 34 -16.65 18.81 -51.43
CA TRP A 34 -16.94 19.20 -52.80
C TRP A 34 -18.07 18.35 -53.43
N VAL A 35 -18.15 17.08 -53.07
CA VAL A 35 -19.23 16.16 -53.51
C VAL A 35 -20.53 16.37 -52.72
N GLY A 36 -20.55 17.26 -51.73
CA GLY A 36 -21.76 17.61 -50.97
C GLY A 36 -22.18 16.58 -49.93
N ILE A 37 -21.28 15.67 -49.55
CA ILE A 37 -21.55 14.63 -48.54
C ILE A 37 -21.46 15.22 -47.12
N LEU A 38 -20.62 16.25 -46.94
CA LEU A 38 -20.49 17.01 -45.69
C LEU A 38 -21.31 18.31 -45.79
N PHE A 39 -22.46 18.34 -45.14
CA PHE A 39 -23.48 19.39 -45.25
C PHE A 39 -23.18 20.70 -44.49
N ASP A 40 -21.96 20.88 -43.96
CA ASP A 40 -21.65 22.03 -43.11
C ASP A 40 -20.55 22.92 -43.73
N ASP A 41 -20.83 24.22 -43.84
CA ASP A 41 -19.98 25.19 -44.54
C ASP A 41 -18.68 25.50 -43.80
N ARG A 42 -18.56 25.08 -42.54
CA ARG A 42 -17.33 25.15 -41.76
C ARG A 42 -16.83 23.74 -41.50
N ILE A 43 -15.54 23.51 -41.70
CA ILE A 43 -14.90 22.30 -41.17
C ILE A 43 -15.08 22.38 -39.66
N SER A 44 -15.99 21.57 -39.13
CA SER A 44 -16.20 21.52 -37.69
C SER A 44 -14.85 21.25 -37.03
N PRO A 45 -14.48 22.01 -35.97
CA PRO A 45 -13.22 21.80 -35.26
C PRO A 45 -13.08 20.34 -34.79
N LEU A 46 -14.19 19.62 -34.61
CA LEU A 46 -14.22 18.20 -34.30
C LEU A 46 -13.71 17.31 -35.45
N VAL A 47 -14.01 17.64 -36.71
CA VAL A 47 -13.51 16.91 -37.88
C VAL A 47 -12.00 17.13 -38.04
N ALA A 48 -11.53 18.37 -37.84
CA ALA A 48 -10.10 18.68 -37.85
C ALA A 48 -9.35 17.93 -36.73
N LEU A 49 -9.92 17.87 -35.53
CA LEU A 49 -9.38 17.12 -34.40
C LEU A 49 -9.28 15.61 -34.73
N ILE A 50 -10.31 15.02 -35.32
CA ILE A 50 -10.31 13.59 -35.71
C ILE A 50 -9.24 13.31 -36.77
N VAL A 51 -9.11 14.17 -37.78
CA VAL A 51 -8.08 14.02 -38.82
C VAL A 51 -6.67 14.10 -38.24
N ILE A 52 -6.43 15.04 -37.32
CA ILE A 52 -5.14 15.15 -36.61
C ILE A 52 -4.91 13.92 -35.75
N ALA A 53 -5.91 13.48 -34.97
CA ALA A 53 -5.81 12.30 -34.12
C ALA A 53 -5.45 11.05 -34.94
N LEU A 54 -6.12 10.82 -36.09
CA LEU A 54 -5.81 9.71 -37.00
C LEU A 54 -4.43 9.85 -37.65
N GLY A 55 -4.04 11.06 -38.05
CA GLY A 55 -2.71 11.32 -38.63
C GLY A 55 -1.56 11.03 -37.68
N VAL A 56 -1.78 11.18 -36.36
CA VAL A 56 -0.78 10.97 -35.31
C VAL A 56 -0.66 9.50 -34.90
N ILE A 57 -1.65 8.64 -35.19
CA ILE A 57 -1.63 7.19 -34.83
C ILE A 57 -0.32 6.48 -35.24
N PRO A 58 0.21 6.61 -36.46
CA PRO A 58 1.45 5.93 -36.87
C PRO A 58 2.67 6.39 -36.05
N VAL A 59 2.71 7.67 -35.65
CA VAL A 59 3.78 8.23 -34.82
C VAL A 59 3.64 7.73 -33.38
N LEU A 60 2.40 7.71 -32.86
CA LEU A 60 2.10 7.23 -31.52
C LEU A 60 2.45 5.74 -31.37
N ALA A 61 2.11 4.91 -32.37
CA ALA A 61 2.44 3.49 -32.41
C ALA A 61 3.97 3.27 -32.39
N LEU A 62 4.73 4.12 -33.08
CA LEU A 62 6.19 4.06 -33.10
C LEU A 62 6.83 4.50 -31.78
N ILE A 63 6.24 5.50 -31.12
CA ILE A 63 6.64 5.92 -29.78
C ILE A 63 6.38 4.77 -28.79
N LEU A 64 5.20 4.16 -28.84
CA LEU A 64 4.84 3.01 -28.00
C LEU A 64 5.80 1.83 -28.24
N GLU A 65 6.16 1.54 -29.49
CA GLU A 65 7.11 0.46 -29.82
C GLU A 65 8.54 0.78 -29.35
N ARG A 66 9.00 2.04 -29.48
CA ARG A 66 10.31 2.46 -28.95
C ARG A 66 10.35 2.50 -27.41
N VAL A 67 9.24 2.81 -26.75
CA VAL A 67 9.16 2.77 -25.29
C VAL A 67 9.27 1.34 -24.76
N THR A 68 8.96 0.32 -25.55
CA THR A 68 9.18 -1.09 -25.16
C THR A 68 10.62 -1.59 -25.33
N SER A 69 11.49 -0.81 -25.98
CA SER A 69 12.90 -1.11 -26.19
C SER A 69 13.74 0.15 -25.94
N VAL A 70 13.94 0.49 -24.67
CA VAL A 70 14.85 1.58 -24.26
C VAL A 70 16.30 1.12 -24.47
N LYS A 71 16.75 1.19 -25.72
CA LYS A 71 18.14 1.44 -26.10
C LYS A 71 18.13 2.73 -26.91
N ALA A 72 17.75 3.84 -26.27
CA ALA A 72 17.73 5.15 -26.90
C ALA A 72 19.00 5.91 -26.53
N ALA A 73 19.86 6.16 -27.52
CA ALA A 73 20.84 7.25 -27.52
C ALA A 73 21.93 7.26 -26.42
N GLY A 74 22.48 6.10 -26.03
CA GLY A 74 23.67 6.06 -25.14
C GLY A 74 23.43 6.53 -23.71
N VAL A 75 22.23 6.99 -23.38
CA VAL A 75 21.75 7.14 -22.01
C VAL A 75 21.22 5.78 -21.58
N GLU A 76 22.13 4.96 -21.07
CA GLU A 76 21.76 3.87 -20.17
C GLU A 76 21.02 4.55 -19.02
N VAL A 77 19.69 4.53 -19.03
CA VAL A 77 18.88 4.87 -17.84
C VAL A 77 19.32 3.85 -16.81
N SER A 78 20.35 4.22 -16.05
CA SER A 78 21.05 3.25 -15.23
C SER A 78 20.02 2.82 -14.20
N PHE A 79 19.60 1.57 -14.31
CA PHE A 79 18.78 0.96 -13.27
C PHE A 79 19.52 1.04 -11.93
N ALA A 80 20.84 1.24 -11.93
CA ALA A 80 21.61 1.68 -10.77
C ALA A 80 21.08 2.99 -10.14
N ALA A 81 20.66 3.99 -10.90
CA ALA A 81 20.02 5.19 -10.37
C ALA A 81 18.62 4.90 -9.82
N VAL A 82 17.83 4.04 -10.46
CA VAL A 82 16.52 3.59 -9.93
C VAL A 82 16.73 2.76 -8.68
N GLN A 83 17.71 1.86 -8.65
CA GLN A 83 18.06 1.00 -7.53
C GLN A 83 18.64 1.82 -6.38
N ASN A 84 19.46 2.84 -6.65
CA ASN A 84 19.90 3.82 -5.66
C ASN A 84 18.74 4.66 -5.14
N ALA A 85 17.82 5.10 -6.01
CA ALA A 85 16.63 5.84 -5.61
C ALA A 85 15.64 4.96 -4.84
N VAL A 86 15.55 3.67 -5.16
CA VAL A 86 14.78 2.65 -4.45
C VAL A 86 15.43 2.32 -3.11
N GLN A 87 16.76 2.30 -3.03
CA GLN A 87 17.51 2.13 -1.79
C GLN A 87 17.42 3.37 -0.90
N THR A 88 17.44 4.58 -1.46
CA THR A 88 17.34 5.85 -0.70
C THR A 88 15.90 6.24 -0.36
N ALA A 89 14.94 6.06 -1.26
CA ALA A 89 13.51 6.31 -1.00
C ALA A 89 12.82 5.14 -0.28
N GLY A 90 13.34 3.91 -0.43
CA GLY A 90 12.84 2.70 0.22
C GLY A 90 13.25 2.56 1.69
N VAL A 91 13.95 3.55 2.26
CA VAL A 91 14.13 3.68 3.73
C VAL A 91 12.90 4.37 4.34
N ALA A 92 11.69 4.00 3.92
CA ALA A 92 10.56 4.15 4.83
C ALA A 92 10.94 3.34 6.08
N ALA A 93 11.03 3.97 7.25
CA ALA A 93 11.51 3.34 8.48
C ALA A 93 10.81 1.99 8.65
N ARG A 94 11.55 0.89 8.43
CA ARG A 94 11.01 -0.47 8.54
C ARG A 94 11.21 -0.92 9.95
N ILE A 95 10.13 -1.35 10.58
CA ILE A 95 10.21 -2.03 11.85
C ILE A 95 9.79 -3.47 11.58
N LYS A 96 10.78 -4.37 11.58
CA LYS A 96 10.49 -5.80 11.69
C LYS A 96 10.09 -6.03 13.14
N ILE A 97 8.83 -6.36 13.36
CA ILE A 97 8.38 -6.74 14.69
C ILE A 97 8.71 -8.22 14.83
N SER A 98 9.63 -8.54 15.74
CA SER A 98 9.95 -9.92 16.08
C SER A 98 8.68 -10.66 16.52
N GLY A 99 8.67 -11.98 16.30
CA GLY A 99 7.52 -12.84 16.55
C GLY A 99 6.80 -12.49 17.86
N ASN A 100 5.48 -12.44 17.79
CA ASN A 100 4.60 -12.24 18.92
C ASN A 100 4.77 -10.91 19.70
N LEU A 101 5.12 -9.81 19.01
CA LEU A 101 5.30 -8.48 19.62
C LEU A 101 6.35 -8.47 20.76
N GLY A 102 7.39 -9.30 20.62
CA GLY A 102 8.47 -9.41 21.61
C GLY A 102 8.19 -10.40 22.75
N THR A 103 7.25 -11.33 22.56
CA THR A 103 6.92 -12.38 23.53
C THR A 103 7.29 -13.76 22.95
N PRO A 104 7.55 -14.79 23.78
CA PRO A 104 7.89 -16.11 23.24
C PRO A 104 6.74 -16.69 22.38
N PRO A 105 7.05 -17.47 21.33
CA PRO A 105 6.04 -18.18 20.55
C PRO A 105 5.15 -19.05 21.44
N GLY A 106 3.84 -19.08 21.16
CA GLY A 106 2.86 -19.87 21.91
C GLY A 106 2.50 -19.34 23.32
N SER A 107 3.09 -18.23 23.79
CA SER A 107 2.73 -17.67 25.10
C SER A 107 1.43 -16.83 25.04
N PRO A 108 0.48 -17.02 25.99
CA PRO A 108 -0.65 -16.13 26.24
C PRO A 108 -0.28 -14.64 26.34
N ILE A 109 -1.15 -13.74 25.88
CA ILE A 109 -0.99 -12.31 26.17
C ILE A 109 -0.96 -12.09 27.69
N MET A 110 -1.72 -12.90 28.45
CA MET A 110 -1.75 -12.83 29.92
C MET A 110 -0.38 -13.00 30.58
N ASP A 111 0.54 -13.76 29.97
CA ASP A 111 1.87 -14.02 30.52
C ASP A 111 2.89 -12.94 30.11
N SER A 112 2.49 -12.06 29.20
CA SER A 112 3.31 -10.97 28.70
C SER A 112 3.01 -9.71 29.50
N SER A 113 4.03 -9.01 29.98
CA SER A 113 3.80 -7.69 30.58
C SER A 113 3.16 -6.80 29.51
N GLY A 114 1.90 -6.38 29.71
CA GLY A 114 1.15 -5.63 28.69
C GLY A 114 1.85 -4.36 28.19
N GLY A 115 2.85 -3.88 28.92
CA GLY A 115 3.76 -2.82 28.48
C GLY A 115 4.60 -3.15 27.24
N SER A 116 5.13 -4.38 27.09
CA SER A 116 5.97 -4.74 25.93
C SER A 116 5.16 -4.79 24.62
N ILE A 117 3.96 -5.36 24.69
CA ILE A 117 3.04 -5.46 23.56
C ILE A 117 2.62 -4.06 23.08
N LEU A 118 2.18 -3.19 24.00
CA LEU A 118 1.81 -1.83 23.64
C LEU A 118 3.00 -1.02 23.13
N GLN A 119 4.21 -1.24 23.66
CA GLN A 119 5.41 -0.60 23.14
C GLN A 119 5.74 -1.07 21.72
N ALA A 120 5.58 -2.37 21.43
CA ALA A 120 5.76 -2.91 20.08
C ALA A 120 4.72 -2.37 19.10
N VAL A 121 3.46 -2.21 19.53
CA VAL A 121 2.41 -1.54 18.73
C VAL A 121 2.79 -0.08 18.47
N LYS A 122 3.18 0.67 19.52
CA LYS A 122 3.65 2.06 19.38
C LYS A 122 4.79 2.18 18.37
N ALA A 123 5.79 1.30 18.48
CA ALA A 123 6.88 1.22 17.50
C ALA A 123 6.34 0.93 16.09
N GLY A 124 5.49 -0.08 15.92
CA GLY A 124 4.89 -0.41 14.62
C GLY A 124 4.11 0.75 13.99
N THR A 125 3.36 1.51 14.79
CA THR A 125 2.61 2.69 14.32
C THR A 125 3.49 3.89 13.97
N ALA A 126 4.77 3.89 14.37
CA ALA A 126 5.71 4.90 13.91
C ALA A 126 6.11 4.67 12.43
N SER A 127 5.93 3.46 11.93
CA SER A 127 6.29 3.02 10.58
C SER A 127 5.09 2.98 9.63
N GLN A 128 5.34 3.27 8.35
CA GLN A 128 4.33 3.11 7.30
C GLN A 128 4.18 1.65 6.85
N VAL A 129 5.24 0.85 7.02
CA VAL A 129 5.26 -0.57 6.67
C VAL A 129 5.77 -1.35 7.88
N VAL A 130 5.01 -2.38 8.28
CA VAL A 130 5.40 -3.31 9.33
C VAL A 130 5.51 -4.71 8.75
N VAL A 131 6.59 -5.40 9.10
CA VAL A 131 6.81 -6.80 8.69
C VAL A 131 6.40 -7.70 9.85
N VAL A 132 5.40 -8.53 9.60
CA VAL A 132 4.87 -9.57 10.48
C VAL A 132 5.46 -10.91 10.03
N ASP A 133 6.42 -11.39 10.80
CA ASP A 133 7.03 -12.70 10.57
C ASP A 133 6.22 -13.78 11.26
N LEU A 134 5.49 -14.57 10.47
CA LEU A 134 4.63 -15.66 10.93
C LEU A 134 5.43 -16.87 11.41
N GLY A 135 6.73 -16.95 11.08
CA GLY A 135 7.55 -18.12 11.35
C GLY A 135 6.93 -19.39 10.77
N ASP A 136 6.83 -20.43 11.59
CA ASP A 136 6.17 -21.71 11.29
C ASP A 136 4.64 -21.68 11.49
N GLY A 137 4.07 -20.52 11.80
CA GLY A 137 2.64 -20.32 12.05
C GLY A 137 2.24 -20.30 13.53
N GLN A 138 3.15 -20.61 14.46
CA GLN A 138 2.87 -20.61 15.90
C GLN A 138 3.19 -19.27 16.58
N GLN A 139 3.71 -18.30 15.83
CA GLN A 139 4.27 -17.06 16.38
C GLN A 139 3.26 -15.91 16.48
N TRP A 140 2.11 -16.00 15.83
CA TRP A 140 1.15 -14.90 15.73
C TRP A 140 -0.28 -15.36 15.97
N TRP A 141 -1.02 -14.54 16.71
CA TRP A 141 -2.45 -14.73 16.97
C TRP A 141 -3.27 -13.61 16.33
N GLN A 142 -4.51 -13.94 15.93
CA GLN A 142 -5.41 -12.98 15.30
C GLN A 142 -5.71 -11.77 16.18
N SER A 143 -5.80 -11.95 17.50
CA SER A 143 -5.98 -10.87 18.49
C SER A 143 -4.82 -9.86 18.47
N ARG A 144 -3.58 -10.34 18.51
CA ARG A 144 -2.37 -9.51 18.44
C ARG A 144 -2.24 -8.81 17.09
N LEU A 145 -2.55 -9.53 16.00
CA LEU A 145 -2.59 -8.96 14.66
C LEU A 145 -3.67 -7.88 14.54
N LEU A 146 -4.85 -8.09 15.14
CA LEU A 146 -5.93 -7.10 15.18
C LEU A 146 -5.50 -5.85 15.94
N LEU A 147 -4.86 -6.00 17.10
CA LEU A 147 -4.35 -4.88 17.87
C LEU A 147 -3.34 -4.05 17.08
N LEU A 148 -2.36 -4.70 16.47
CA LEU A 148 -1.35 -4.05 15.63
C LEU A 148 -1.99 -3.34 14.42
N ALA A 149 -2.83 -4.05 13.66
CA ALA A 149 -3.47 -3.51 12.46
C ALA A 149 -4.41 -2.35 12.80
N SER A 150 -5.12 -2.42 13.93
CA SER A 150 -5.99 -1.35 14.41
C SER A 150 -5.20 -0.10 14.77
N GLY A 151 -4.11 -0.26 15.53
CA GLY A 151 -3.20 0.84 15.85
C GLY A 151 -2.60 1.47 14.59
N MET A 152 -2.10 0.64 13.66
CA MET A 152 -1.54 1.13 12.40
C MET A 152 -2.59 1.87 11.55
N SER A 153 -3.79 1.33 11.41
CA SER A 153 -4.86 1.95 10.63
C SER A 153 -5.31 3.29 11.23
N ARG A 154 -5.28 3.44 12.55
CA ARG A 154 -5.69 4.68 13.25
C ARG A 154 -4.61 5.75 13.16
N HIS A 155 -3.37 5.39 13.45
CA HIS A 155 -2.26 6.34 13.60
C HIS A 155 -1.54 6.62 12.28
N ARG A 156 -1.64 5.72 11.30
CA ARG A 156 -0.99 5.84 9.98
C ARG A 156 -1.94 5.37 8.87
N PRO A 157 -2.88 6.22 8.43
CA PRO A 157 -3.70 5.93 7.25
C PRO A 157 -2.81 5.60 6.03
N GLY A 158 -3.18 4.56 5.28
CA GLY A 158 -2.40 4.07 4.16
C GLY A 158 -1.17 3.25 4.54
N SER A 159 -1.03 2.83 5.79
CA SER A 159 0.01 1.88 6.20
C SER A 159 -0.27 0.46 5.69
N ALA A 160 0.80 -0.33 5.52
CA ALA A 160 0.74 -1.70 5.03
C ALA A 160 1.39 -2.70 6.00
N ILE A 161 0.83 -3.91 6.05
CA ILE A 161 1.37 -5.05 6.78
C ILE A 161 1.90 -6.04 5.75
N VAL A 162 3.18 -6.38 5.88
CA VAL A 162 3.82 -7.43 5.08
C VAL A 162 3.86 -8.70 5.90
N PHE A 163 3.41 -9.79 5.31
CA PHE A 163 3.48 -11.12 5.89
C PHE A 163 4.68 -11.87 5.33
N THR A 164 5.55 -12.34 6.21
CA THR A 164 6.62 -13.29 5.88
C THR A 164 6.44 -14.57 6.68
N ALA A 165 6.99 -15.68 6.19
CA ALA A 165 6.92 -16.95 6.90
C ALA A 165 8.15 -17.82 6.64
N LEU A 166 8.30 -18.86 7.45
CA LEU A 166 9.16 -20.00 7.16
C LEU A 166 8.41 -20.94 6.19
N LEU A 167 8.84 -20.99 4.94
CA LEU A 167 8.28 -21.92 3.94
C LEU A 167 9.34 -22.97 3.60
N GLY A 168 9.11 -24.21 4.04
CA GLY A 168 10.15 -25.24 4.05
C GLY A 168 11.26 -24.86 5.03
N GLU A 169 12.52 -24.87 4.58
CA GLU A 169 13.69 -24.47 5.39
C GLU A 169 14.12 -23.01 5.16
N GLN A 170 13.32 -22.22 4.44
CA GLN A 170 13.69 -20.86 4.07
C GLN A 170 12.92 -19.83 4.90
N PRO A 171 13.60 -19.07 5.79
CA PRO A 171 12.97 -18.00 6.57
C PRO A 171 12.69 -16.75 5.73
N ASP A 172 11.91 -15.82 6.28
CA ASP A 172 11.59 -14.52 5.68
C ASP A 172 10.97 -14.62 4.27
N ARG A 173 10.33 -15.74 3.92
CA ARG A 173 9.72 -15.91 2.60
C ARG A 173 8.49 -15.02 2.50
N PHE A 174 8.41 -14.26 1.43
CA PHE A 174 7.29 -13.35 1.19
C PHE A 174 6.00 -14.15 1.00
N VAL A 175 4.99 -13.87 1.83
CA VAL A 175 3.66 -14.49 1.75
C VAL A 175 2.71 -13.58 0.96
N GLY A 176 2.76 -12.28 1.25
CA GLY A 176 1.93 -11.24 0.67
C GLY A 176 1.97 -9.98 1.53
N TRP A 177 1.33 -8.90 1.08
CA TRP A 177 1.10 -7.71 1.89
C TRP A 177 -0.36 -7.26 1.79
N ALA A 178 -0.84 -6.52 2.77
CA ALA A 178 -2.19 -5.96 2.76
C ALA A 178 -2.23 -4.60 3.47
N PRO A 179 -3.12 -3.67 3.05
CA PRO A 179 -3.37 -2.44 3.81
C PRO A 179 -3.84 -2.75 5.24
N SER A 180 -3.32 -2.03 6.23
CA SER A 180 -3.64 -2.26 7.65
C SER A 180 -5.15 -2.16 7.93
N ALA A 181 -5.82 -1.18 7.33
CA ALA A 181 -7.28 -1.03 7.42
C ALA A 181 -8.06 -2.21 6.83
N ALA A 182 -7.55 -2.83 5.76
CA ALA A 182 -8.15 -4.00 5.14
C ALA A 182 -7.97 -5.24 6.02
N VAL A 183 -6.78 -5.41 6.62
CA VAL A 183 -6.50 -6.47 7.60
C VAL A 183 -7.47 -6.39 8.78
N VAL A 184 -7.71 -5.19 9.34
CA VAL A 184 -8.71 -5.01 10.41
C VAL A 184 -10.08 -5.50 9.96
N LYS A 185 -10.58 -5.02 8.80
CA LYS A 185 -11.92 -5.41 8.30
C LYS A 185 -12.06 -6.92 8.14
N CYS A 186 -11.06 -7.58 7.57
CA CYS A 186 -11.04 -9.03 7.40
C CYS A 186 -11.05 -9.78 8.74
N LEU A 187 -10.24 -9.37 9.72
CA LEU A 187 -10.23 -9.99 11.05
C LEU A 187 -11.55 -9.81 11.80
N LEU A 188 -12.21 -8.65 11.67
CA LEU A 188 -13.53 -8.43 12.26
C LEU A 188 -14.64 -9.20 11.55
N ALA A 189 -14.43 -9.58 10.29
CA ALA A 189 -15.37 -10.40 9.52
C ALA A 189 -15.18 -11.90 9.78
N SER A 190 -13.96 -12.34 10.10
CA SER A 190 -13.64 -13.75 10.35
C SER A 190 -14.10 -14.26 11.72
N ASP A 191 -14.15 -13.39 12.73
CA ASP A 191 -14.49 -13.78 14.11
C ASP A 191 -15.40 -12.75 14.82
N GLU A 192 -16.60 -13.21 15.22
CA GLU A 192 -17.58 -12.40 15.94
C GLU A 192 -17.09 -11.93 17.32
N ALA A 193 -16.28 -12.73 18.01
CA ALA A 193 -15.75 -12.38 19.31
C ALA A 193 -14.70 -11.28 19.20
N LEU A 194 -13.82 -11.33 18.19
CA LEU A 194 -12.90 -10.23 17.87
C LEU A 194 -13.67 -8.96 17.52
N ARG A 195 -14.75 -9.08 16.74
CA ARG A 195 -15.63 -7.96 16.40
C ARG A 195 -16.25 -7.31 17.64
N ARG A 196 -16.81 -8.11 18.55
CA ARG A 196 -17.40 -7.61 19.79
C ARG A 196 -16.36 -6.95 20.70
N ALA A 197 -15.17 -7.53 20.83
CA ALA A 197 -14.07 -6.95 21.59
C ALA A 197 -13.66 -5.58 21.00
N TYR A 198 -13.51 -5.49 19.69
CA TYR A 198 -13.17 -4.26 18.98
C TYR A 198 -14.22 -3.15 19.17
N LEU A 199 -15.50 -3.47 18.95
CA LEU A 199 -16.58 -2.49 19.11
C LEU A 199 -16.75 -2.03 20.56
N SER A 200 -16.56 -2.94 21.52
CA SER A 200 -16.60 -2.60 22.95
C SER A 200 -15.46 -1.66 23.31
N ALA A 201 -14.24 -1.95 22.86
CA ALA A 201 -13.10 -1.07 23.05
C ALA A 201 -13.34 0.32 22.43
N LEU A 202 -13.88 0.38 21.21
CA LEU A 202 -14.20 1.65 20.55
C LEU A 202 -15.23 2.46 21.34
N ARG A 203 -16.30 1.82 21.85
CA ARG A 203 -17.29 2.46 22.71
C ARG A 203 -16.63 3.02 23.96
N ASP A 204 -15.81 2.22 24.63
CA ASP A 204 -15.15 2.60 25.89
C ASP A 204 -14.15 3.75 25.65
N THR A 205 -13.42 3.75 24.53
CA THR A 205 -12.59 4.89 24.10
C THR A 205 -13.39 6.16 23.87
N ASN A 206 -14.54 6.08 23.20
CA ASN A 206 -15.40 7.24 22.96
C ASN A 206 -15.97 7.81 24.27
N LEU A 207 -16.40 6.94 25.19
CA LEU A 207 -16.85 7.35 26.53
C LEU A 207 -15.74 8.02 27.32
N ALA A 208 -14.51 7.48 27.23
CA ALA A 208 -13.36 8.08 27.88
C ALA A 208 -13.04 9.48 27.32
N GLY A 209 -13.18 9.68 26.00
CA GLY A 209 -13.03 10.98 25.34
C GLY A 209 -14.13 12.00 25.66
N LEU A 210 -15.33 11.56 26.06
CA LEU A 210 -16.37 12.47 26.59
C LEU A 210 -16.08 12.89 28.05
N GLY A 211 -15.37 12.04 28.79
CA GLY A 211 -14.98 12.28 30.18
C GLY A 211 -13.73 13.14 30.34
N THR A 212 -12.94 13.34 29.27
CA THR A 212 -11.81 14.27 29.25
C THR A 212 -12.31 15.71 29.10
N PRO A 213 -12.16 16.58 30.10
CA PRO A 213 -12.49 17.98 29.93
C PRO A 213 -11.57 18.56 28.87
N ALA A 214 -12.16 19.09 27.80
CA ALA A 214 -11.44 19.55 26.61
C ALA A 214 -10.50 20.75 26.87
N ASP A 215 -10.46 21.30 28.08
CA ASP A 215 -9.73 22.53 28.42
C ASP A 215 -9.35 22.57 29.93
N TRP A 216 -8.49 21.66 30.41
CA TRP A 216 -7.89 21.83 31.76
C TRP A 216 -6.66 22.75 31.80
N ASP A 217 -6.27 23.32 30.67
CA ASP A 217 -5.25 24.39 30.62
C ASP A 217 -5.82 25.78 31.02
N HIS A 218 -7.09 25.85 31.42
CA HIS A 218 -7.72 27.05 31.97
C HIS A 218 -8.35 26.77 33.34
N PRO A 219 -7.59 26.89 34.45
CA PRO A 219 -8.14 26.75 35.80
C PRO A 219 -9.18 27.83 36.19
N GLU A 220 -9.48 28.79 35.32
CA GLU A 220 -10.30 29.96 35.68
C GLU A 220 -11.68 30.05 35.03
N ARG A 221 -12.05 29.17 34.10
CA ARG A 221 -13.45 29.13 33.60
C ARG A 221 -14.26 28.15 34.42
N GLY A 222 -14.68 28.63 35.59
CA GLY A 222 -15.69 28.00 36.43
C GLY A 222 -17.03 27.84 35.71
N LEU A 223 -17.15 26.78 34.92
CA LEU A 223 -18.43 26.14 34.69
C LEU A 223 -18.71 25.31 35.93
N GLU A 224 -19.55 25.85 36.82
CA GLU A 224 -20.14 25.09 37.92
C GLU A 224 -20.88 23.90 37.30
N SER A 225 -20.25 22.72 37.29
CA SER A 225 -20.97 21.48 37.06
C SER A 225 -22.00 21.36 38.18
N PRO A 226 -23.32 21.35 37.89
CA PRO A 226 -24.36 21.21 38.92
C PRO A 226 -24.31 19.84 39.59
N VAL A 227 -23.50 18.92 39.07
CA VAL A 227 -23.18 17.65 39.71
C VAL A 227 -21.75 17.74 40.22
N ALA A 228 -21.60 17.97 41.52
CA ALA A 228 -20.37 17.71 42.25
C ALA A 228 -20.15 16.19 42.26
N VAL A 229 -19.55 15.66 41.20
CA VAL A 229 -19.02 14.30 41.22
C VAL A 229 -17.85 14.33 42.17
N ALA A 230 -18.08 13.94 43.42
CA ALA A 230 -17.01 13.74 44.38
C ALA A 230 -15.98 12.82 43.72
N ALA A 231 -14.76 13.31 43.50
CA ALA A 231 -13.67 12.51 43.02
C ALA A 231 -13.51 11.34 44.00
N GLY A 232 -14.02 10.16 43.62
CA GLY A 232 -13.97 8.99 44.47
C GLY A 232 -12.51 8.75 44.84
N LYS A 233 -12.23 8.47 46.12
CA LYS A 233 -10.87 8.21 46.65
C LYS A 233 -10.13 7.05 45.95
N ASN A 234 -10.79 6.35 45.04
CA ASN A 234 -10.25 5.27 44.21
C ASN A 234 -10.34 5.57 42.70
N LEU A 235 -10.59 6.82 42.30
CA LEU A 235 -10.43 7.17 40.89
C LEU A 235 -8.94 6.98 40.57
N PRO A 236 -8.60 6.10 39.61
CA PRO A 236 -7.22 5.94 39.20
C PRO A 236 -6.67 7.31 38.85
N THR A 237 -5.46 7.61 39.35
CA THR A 237 -4.70 8.83 39.05
C THR A 237 -4.91 9.25 37.61
N PRO A 238 -5.07 10.55 37.31
CA PRO A 238 -5.44 11.05 35.99
C PRO A 238 -4.58 10.33 34.95
N PHE A 239 -5.22 9.40 34.24
CA PHE A 239 -4.59 8.74 33.13
C PHE A 239 -4.23 9.87 32.17
N THR A 240 -2.95 10.10 31.94
CA THR A 240 -2.55 10.90 30.79
C THR A 240 -3.11 10.16 29.58
N PHE A 241 -4.11 10.78 28.96
CA PHE A 241 -4.71 10.28 27.74
C PHE A 241 -3.62 10.39 26.67
N ASP A 242 -2.87 9.30 26.49
CA ASP A 242 -1.97 9.17 25.36
C ASP A 242 -2.79 8.90 24.10
N ASP A 243 -2.21 9.20 22.94
CA ASP A 243 -2.85 8.95 21.64
C ASP A 243 -3.24 7.46 21.46
N PHE A 244 -2.69 6.58 22.30
CA PHE A 244 -2.89 5.13 22.26
C PHE A 244 -3.99 4.62 23.20
N ILE A 245 -4.85 5.49 23.75
CA ILE A 245 -5.96 5.07 24.61
C ILE A 245 -6.87 4.03 23.92
N GLY A 246 -7.05 4.14 22.60
CA GLY A 246 -7.81 3.17 21.81
C GLY A 246 -7.19 1.78 21.82
N GLU A 247 -5.89 1.71 21.61
CA GLU A 247 -5.13 0.45 21.60
C GLU A 247 -5.06 -0.15 23.02
N ARG A 248 -4.99 0.67 24.07
CA ARG A 248 -5.04 0.20 25.46
C ARG A 248 -6.40 -0.41 25.82
N MET A 249 -7.50 0.23 25.43
CA MET A 249 -8.85 -0.31 25.62
C MET A 249 -9.05 -1.61 24.83
N LEU A 250 -8.58 -1.65 23.58
CA LEU A 250 -8.62 -2.85 22.75
C LEU A 250 -7.81 -3.99 23.36
N PHE A 251 -6.60 -3.69 23.82
CA PHE A 251 -5.75 -4.67 24.50
C PHE A 251 -6.43 -5.28 25.72
N GLY A 252 -7.08 -4.46 26.57
CA GLY A 252 -7.85 -4.96 27.71
C GLY A 252 -8.98 -5.91 27.31
N ARG A 253 -9.74 -5.59 26.26
CA ARG A 253 -10.81 -6.45 25.74
C ARG A 253 -10.30 -7.75 25.12
N LEU A 254 -9.14 -7.71 24.46
CA LEU A 254 -8.52 -8.90 23.89
C LEU A 254 -7.94 -9.83 24.97
N LEU A 255 -7.40 -9.27 26.06
CA LEU A 255 -6.98 -10.02 27.24
C LEU A 255 -8.12 -10.82 27.86
N GLU A 256 -9.29 -10.19 28.04
CA GLU A 256 -10.50 -10.87 28.54
C GLU A 256 -10.92 -12.03 27.62
N LEU A 257 -10.81 -11.82 26.30
CA LEU A 257 -11.20 -12.81 25.30
C LEU A 257 -10.25 -14.02 25.29
N GLU A 258 -8.94 -13.78 25.39
CA GLU A 258 -7.92 -14.82 25.42
C GLU A 258 -7.91 -15.63 26.71
N GLY A 259 -8.07 -14.96 27.86
CA GLY A 259 -8.14 -15.62 29.17
C GLY A 259 -9.42 -16.41 29.38
N GLY A 260 -10.45 -16.18 28.56
CA GLY A 260 -11.72 -16.88 28.58
C GLY A 260 -11.91 -17.84 27.42
N HIS A 261 -12.64 -17.38 26.40
CA HIS A 261 -13.25 -18.23 25.37
C HIS A 261 -12.27 -18.81 24.34
N LEU A 262 -11.12 -18.16 24.11
CA LEU A 262 -10.19 -18.58 23.06
C LEU A 262 -9.11 -19.55 23.54
N GLY A 263 -8.89 -19.71 24.86
CA GLY A 263 -8.00 -20.73 25.46
C GLY A 263 -6.53 -20.77 24.99
N GLY A 264 -6.13 -19.87 24.08
CA GLY A 264 -4.90 -19.97 23.28
C GLY A 264 -4.91 -19.10 22.01
N GLY A 265 -6.06 -18.50 21.64
CA GLY A 265 -6.16 -17.64 20.46
C GLY A 265 -6.24 -18.45 19.16
N VAL A 266 -6.62 -17.79 18.05
CA VAL A 266 -6.54 -18.40 16.72
C VAL A 266 -5.22 -17.98 16.09
N GLU A 267 -4.40 -18.97 15.75
CA GLU A 267 -3.10 -18.77 15.12
C GLU A 267 -3.22 -18.22 13.70
N VAL A 268 -2.23 -17.42 13.32
CA VAL A 268 -2.10 -16.85 11.97
C VAL A 268 -0.98 -17.59 11.27
N THR A 269 -1.35 -18.52 10.40
CA THR A 269 -0.44 -19.31 9.57
C THR A 269 -0.34 -18.73 8.16
N ALA A 270 0.74 -19.02 7.44
CA ALA A 270 0.91 -18.58 6.05
C ALA A 270 -0.21 -19.09 5.12
N SER A 271 -0.76 -20.29 5.39
CA SER A 271 -1.92 -20.81 4.66
C SER A 271 -3.17 -20.01 5.00
N SER A 272 -3.47 -19.79 6.29
CA SER A 272 -4.65 -19.03 6.72
C SER A 272 -4.67 -17.61 6.15
N VAL A 273 -3.51 -16.94 6.07
CA VAL A 273 -3.36 -15.61 5.45
C VAL A 273 -3.78 -15.64 3.98
N LYS A 274 -3.41 -16.69 3.24
CA LYS A 274 -3.69 -16.81 1.81
C LYS A 274 -5.12 -17.28 1.51
N THR A 275 -5.63 -18.25 2.24
CA THR A 275 -6.88 -18.93 1.88
C THR A 275 -8.08 -18.45 2.68
N ASP A 276 -7.88 -18.12 3.96
CA ASP A 276 -8.99 -18.01 4.91
C ASP A 276 -9.24 -16.57 5.35
N LEU A 277 -8.18 -15.86 5.75
CA LEU A 277 -8.27 -14.56 6.41
C LEU A 277 -8.28 -13.40 5.42
N PHE A 278 -7.39 -13.39 4.44
CA PHE A 278 -7.16 -12.22 3.58
C PHE A 278 -7.27 -12.47 2.06
N PRO A 279 -8.03 -13.45 1.55
CA PRO A 279 -7.96 -13.83 0.13
C PRO A 279 -8.28 -12.68 -0.83
N SER A 280 -9.13 -11.73 -0.43
CA SER A 280 -9.55 -10.61 -1.28
C SER A 280 -8.71 -9.34 -1.14
N VAL A 281 -7.80 -9.27 -0.16
CA VAL A 281 -7.03 -8.05 0.16
C VAL A 281 -5.53 -8.30 0.22
N LEU A 282 -5.11 -9.56 0.05
CA LEU A 282 -3.70 -9.95 0.06
C LEU A 282 -3.11 -9.78 -1.33
N HIS A 283 -2.16 -8.85 -1.44
CA HIS A 283 -1.38 -8.61 -2.63
C HIS A 283 -0.15 -9.52 -2.59
N THR A 284 -0.08 -10.44 -3.55
CA THR A 284 1.01 -11.42 -3.66
C THR A 284 2.03 -11.08 -4.73
N ASP A 285 1.78 -10.04 -5.52
CA ASP A 285 2.70 -9.61 -6.56
C ASP A 285 3.99 -9.04 -5.95
N SER A 286 5.12 -9.48 -6.49
CA SER A 286 6.44 -9.03 -6.08
C SER A 286 7.38 -8.84 -7.25
N LEU A 287 8.32 -7.92 -7.07
CA LEU A 287 9.44 -7.64 -7.93
C LEU A 287 10.62 -8.50 -7.49
N ALA A 288 10.91 -9.55 -8.24
CA ALA A 288 12.10 -10.36 -8.00
C ALA A 288 13.36 -9.65 -8.51
N GLU A 289 14.38 -9.52 -7.63
CA GLU A 289 15.63 -8.82 -7.93
C GLU A 289 16.42 -9.51 -9.05
N GLU A 290 16.28 -10.82 -9.19
CA GLU A 290 16.95 -11.64 -10.21
C GLU A 290 16.38 -11.50 -11.63
N VAL A 291 15.21 -10.87 -11.79
CA VAL A 291 14.54 -10.75 -13.10
C VAL A 291 15.21 -9.65 -13.94
N SER A 292 15.14 -9.78 -15.27
CA SER A 292 15.64 -8.76 -16.19
C SER A 292 15.03 -7.38 -15.90
N GLN A 293 15.81 -6.31 -16.08
CA GLN A 293 15.39 -4.93 -15.85
C GLN A 293 14.12 -4.55 -16.66
N ALA A 294 14.01 -5.08 -17.88
CA ALA A 294 12.85 -4.82 -18.74
C ALA A 294 11.56 -5.41 -18.14
N ASP A 295 11.65 -6.61 -17.55
CA ASP A 295 10.52 -7.24 -16.88
C ASP A 295 10.23 -6.58 -15.54
N GLN A 296 11.26 -6.15 -14.81
CA GLN A 296 11.07 -5.37 -13.59
C GLN A 296 10.29 -4.08 -13.85
N LEU A 297 10.64 -3.34 -14.91
CA LEU A 297 9.92 -2.14 -15.32
C LEU A 297 8.48 -2.45 -15.75
N ARG A 298 8.27 -3.55 -16.49
CA ARG A 298 6.92 -3.98 -16.88
C ARG A 298 6.06 -4.33 -15.67
N THR A 299 6.60 -5.06 -14.70
CA THR A 299 5.90 -5.37 -13.45
C THR A 299 5.56 -4.10 -12.70
N LEU A 300 6.50 -3.15 -12.62
CA LEU A 300 6.29 -1.88 -11.96
C LEU A 300 5.21 -1.03 -12.63
N LEU A 301 5.20 -0.97 -13.96
CA LEU A 301 4.19 -0.20 -14.72
C LEU A 301 2.81 -0.85 -14.72
N ARG A 302 2.73 -2.17 -14.46
CA ARG A 302 1.47 -2.91 -14.34
C ARG A 302 0.90 -2.92 -12.93
N ALA A 303 1.72 -2.61 -11.93
CA ALA A 303 1.26 -2.58 -10.55
C ALA A 303 0.26 -1.42 -10.37
N GLU A 304 -1.01 -1.76 -10.12
CA GLU A 304 -2.05 -0.78 -9.83
C GLU A 304 -2.10 -0.43 -8.33
N ASP A 305 -1.45 -1.25 -7.50
CA ASP A 305 -1.50 -1.14 -6.05
C ASP A 305 -0.61 -0.01 -5.50
N ASP A 306 -0.94 0.45 -4.28
CA ASP A 306 -0.19 1.50 -3.59
C ASP A 306 1.26 1.11 -3.27
N TYR A 307 1.52 -0.19 -3.17
CA TYR A 307 2.80 -0.78 -2.82
C TYR A 307 3.21 -1.91 -3.74
N LEU A 308 4.52 -2.11 -3.89
CA LEU A 308 5.11 -3.23 -4.62
C LEU A 308 6.16 -3.90 -3.73
N ALA A 309 6.00 -5.20 -3.47
CA ALA A 309 6.99 -5.96 -2.72
C ALA A 309 8.23 -6.21 -3.59
N VAL A 310 9.41 -6.17 -2.99
CA VAL A 310 10.68 -6.54 -3.60
C VAL A 310 11.20 -7.78 -2.90
N THR A 311 11.58 -8.77 -3.69
CA THR A 311 12.02 -10.06 -3.19
C THR A 311 13.33 -10.49 -3.84
N ASP A 312 14.23 -11.11 -3.07
CA ASP A 312 15.43 -11.77 -3.59
C ASP A 312 15.19 -13.28 -3.50
N ARG A 313 15.03 -13.95 -4.66
CA ARG A 313 14.70 -15.39 -4.73
C ARG A 313 13.48 -15.77 -3.90
N GLY A 314 12.52 -14.85 -3.74
CA GLY A 314 11.30 -15.01 -2.94
C GLY A 314 11.45 -14.72 -1.43
N ARG A 315 12.65 -14.35 -0.95
CA ARG A 315 12.83 -13.76 0.38
C ARG A 315 12.37 -12.30 0.32
N TYR A 316 11.58 -11.85 1.28
CA TYR A 316 11.16 -10.46 1.35
C TYR A 316 12.37 -9.54 1.64
N VAL A 317 12.56 -8.53 0.80
CA VAL A 317 13.61 -7.51 0.95
C VAL A 317 12.99 -6.18 1.38
N ASN A 318 11.98 -5.71 0.64
CA ASN A 318 11.40 -4.37 0.84
C ASN A 318 9.96 -4.27 0.33
N LEU A 319 9.23 -3.23 0.75
CA LEU A 319 7.97 -2.80 0.18
C LEU A 319 8.12 -1.35 -0.29
N LEU A 320 7.93 -1.12 -1.59
CA LEU A 320 8.09 0.19 -2.21
C LEU A 320 6.74 0.83 -2.44
N SER A 321 6.59 2.10 -2.09
CA SER A 321 5.42 2.87 -2.52
C SER A 321 5.50 3.09 -4.03
N HIS A 322 4.45 2.71 -4.76
CA HIS A 322 4.36 2.89 -6.21
C HIS A 322 4.60 4.36 -6.61
N ARG A 323 4.01 5.31 -5.87
CA ARG A 323 4.22 6.75 -6.05
C ARG A 323 5.68 7.16 -5.86
N ALA A 324 6.35 6.62 -4.84
CA ALA A 324 7.76 6.91 -4.59
C ALA A 324 8.62 6.44 -5.77
N VAL A 325 8.38 5.23 -6.28
CA VAL A 325 9.14 4.70 -7.41
C VAL A 325 8.87 5.46 -8.70
N VAL A 326 7.61 5.72 -9.03
CA VAL A 326 7.27 6.53 -10.22
C VAL A 326 7.92 7.92 -10.14
N SER A 327 7.85 8.57 -8.97
CA SER A 327 8.49 9.89 -8.78
C SER A 327 10.02 9.83 -8.92
N ALA A 328 10.65 8.74 -8.50
CA ALA A 328 12.08 8.52 -8.65
C ALA A 328 12.46 8.29 -10.12
N VAL A 329 11.70 7.48 -10.84
CA VAL A 329 11.90 7.23 -12.27
C VAL A 329 11.74 8.54 -13.05
N LEU A 330 10.68 9.31 -12.82
CA LEU A 330 10.47 10.61 -13.48
C LEU A 330 11.60 11.60 -13.19
N ARG A 331 12.08 11.66 -11.94
CA ARG A 331 13.24 12.50 -11.58
C ARG A 331 14.50 12.07 -12.31
N SER A 332 14.73 10.76 -12.46
CA SER A 332 15.90 10.24 -13.17
C SER A 332 15.87 10.56 -14.66
N LEU A 333 14.69 10.51 -15.28
CA LEU A 333 14.50 10.89 -16.69
C LEU A 333 14.71 12.39 -16.90
N ALA A 334 14.15 13.23 -16.02
CA ALA A 334 14.35 14.67 -16.07
C ALA A 334 15.82 15.07 -15.89
N ALA A 335 16.55 14.38 -15.00
CA ALA A 335 17.98 14.64 -14.80
C ALA A 335 18.83 14.27 -16.03
N ALA A 336 18.47 13.19 -16.74
CA ALA A 336 19.17 12.77 -17.94
C ALA A 336 19.01 13.76 -19.10
N GLU A 337 17.85 14.40 -19.24
CA GLU A 337 17.57 15.41 -20.27
C GLU A 337 18.39 16.69 -20.09
N VAL A 338 18.73 17.06 -18.84
CA VAL A 338 19.53 18.26 -18.57
C VAL A 338 21.01 18.07 -18.91
N THR A 339 21.50 16.83 -18.93
CA THR A 339 22.92 16.51 -19.15
C THR A 339 23.29 16.17 -20.59
N GLY A 340 22.33 16.04 -21.50
CA GLY A 340 22.54 15.68 -22.91
C GLY A 340 22.27 16.84 -23.85
#